data_AF-A0A0H2MT44-F1
#
_entry.id   AF-A0A0H2MT44-F1
#
_cell.length_a   1.000
_cell.length_b   1.000
_cell.length_c   1.000
_cell.angle_alpha   90.00
_cell.angle_beta   90.00
_cell.angle_gamma   90.00
#
_symmetry.space_group_name_H-M   'P 1'
#
loop_
_entity.id
_entity.type
_entity.pdbx_description
1 polymer ?
#
loop_
_entity_poly.entity_id
_entity_poly.type
_entity_poly.pdbx_seq_one_letter_code
_entity_poly.pdbx_strand_id
1 'polypeptide(L)'
;MTSRDFAKLGQLYLNKGLWNDQRIFSEKWADASLIPKGRFWEDRNVQYGHNWWFSLIKVGDKRLSIAGMRGSDGQNMSTIPDLQLIFLIT
;
A
#
# COMPACT_ATOMS: atom_id res chain seq x y z
N MET A 1 2.97 15.99 9.29
CA MET A 1 1.91 14.97 9.51
C MET A 1 2.37 14.03 10.61
N THR A 2 1.46 13.50 11.43
CA THR A 2 1.81 12.48 12.43
C THR A 2 1.84 11.09 11.81
N SER A 3 2.50 10.13 12.46
CA SER A 3 2.48 8.73 12.01
C SER A 3 1.03 8.21 11.95
N ARG A 4 0.18 8.60 12.91
CA ARG A 4 -1.24 8.25 12.90
C ARG A 4 -1.97 8.75 11.65
N ASP A 5 -1.64 9.93 11.14
CA ASP A 5 -2.27 10.46 9.94
C ASP A 5 -1.86 9.70 8.68
N PHE A 6 -0.59 9.27 8.58
CA PHE A 6 -0.15 8.38 7.50
C PHE A 6 -0.84 7.02 7.57
N ALA A 7 -1.03 6.46 8.77
CA ALA A 7 -1.74 5.20 8.93
C ALA A 7 -3.21 5.28 8.48
N LYS A 8 -3.87 6.44 8.67
CA LYS A 8 -5.24 6.65 8.15
C LYS A 8 -5.30 6.54 6.63
N LEU A 9 -4.27 6.96 5.90
CA LEU A 9 -4.22 6.76 4.44
C LEU A 9 -4.23 5.27 4.11
N GLY A 10 -3.35 4.48 4.73
CA GLY A 10 -3.35 3.02 4.56
C GLY A 10 -4.70 2.39 4.88
N GLN A 11 -5.32 2.82 6.00
CA GLN A 11 -6.62 2.31 6.43
C GLN A 11 -7.74 2.68 5.45
N LEU A 12 -7.69 3.87 4.86
CA LEU A 12 -8.65 4.30 3.84
C LEU A 12 -8.61 3.37 2.62
N TYR A 13 -7.43 2.90 2.21
CA TYR A 13 -7.29 1.91 1.14
C TYR A 13 -7.77 0.52 1.55
N LEU A 14 -7.48 0.07 2.78
CA LEU A 14 -8.04 -1.19 3.31
C LEU A 14 -9.58 -1.14 3.40
N ASN A 15 -10.15 0.02 3.69
CA ASN A 15 -11.59 0.27 3.70
C ASN A 15 -12.16 0.62 2.32
N LYS A 16 -11.38 0.46 1.25
CA LYS A 16 -11.77 0.76 -0.14
C LYS A 16 -12.39 2.15 -0.35
N GLY A 17 -11.80 3.15 0.29
CA GLY A 17 -12.17 4.56 0.16
C GLY A 17 -13.30 5.03 1.08
N LEU A 18 -13.81 4.17 1.99
CA LEU A 18 -14.82 4.55 2.98
C LEU A 18 -14.17 4.96 4.31
N TRP A 19 -14.58 6.10 4.86
CA TRP A 19 -14.16 6.57 6.17
C TRP A 19 -15.35 7.18 6.90
N ASN A 20 -15.72 6.60 8.06
CA ASN A 20 -16.86 7.06 8.86
C ASN A 20 -18.12 7.33 8.01
N ASP A 21 -18.54 6.34 7.22
CA ASP A 21 -19.68 6.40 6.29
C ASP A 21 -19.57 7.42 5.14
N GLN A 22 -18.47 8.17 5.05
CA GLN A 22 -18.17 9.05 3.94
C GLN A 22 -17.23 8.37 2.93
N ARG A 23 -17.65 8.35 1.67
CA ARG A 23 -16.82 7.86 0.56
C ARG A 23 -15.88 8.95 0.06
N ILE A 24 -14.58 8.74 0.23
CA ILE A 24 -13.52 9.65 -0.24
C ILE A 24 -13.11 9.32 -1.69
N PHE A 25 -13.07 8.03 -2.05
CA PHE A 25 -12.89 7.57 -3.43
C PHE A 25 -13.65 6.26 -3.68
N SER A 26 -13.83 5.90 -4.95
CA SER A 26 -14.59 4.70 -5.33
C SER A 26 -13.84 3.42 -4.98
N GLU A 27 -14.56 2.36 -4.66
CA GLU A 27 -13.99 1.01 -4.49
C GLU A 27 -13.18 0.59 -5.73
N LYS A 28 -13.71 0.89 -6.93
CA LYS A 28 -13.02 0.64 -8.20
C LYS A 28 -11.66 1.35 -8.27
N TRP A 29 -11.54 2.56 -7.74
CA TRP A 29 -10.25 3.25 -7.67
C TRP A 29 -9.31 2.59 -6.66
N ALA A 30 -9.81 2.18 -5.50
CA ALA A 30 -9.02 1.46 -4.51
C ALA A 30 -8.40 0.20 -5.13
N ASP A 31 -9.22 -0.62 -5.77
CA ASP A 31 -8.78 -1.86 -6.40
C ASP A 31 -7.83 -1.57 -7.59
N ALA A 32 -8.13 -0.58 -8.43
CA ALA A 32 -7.31 -0.27 -9.61
C ALA A 32 -5.94 0.34 -9.26
N SER A 33 -5.88 1.15 -8.21
CA SER A 33 -4.64 1.84 -7.79
C SER A 33 -3.66 0.91 -7.06
N LEU A 34 -4.15 -0.19 -6.48
CA LEU A 34 -3.34 -1.23 -5.86
C LEU A 34 -2.91 -2.35 -6.83
N ILE A 35 -3.10 -2.15 -8.14
CA ILE A 35 -2.59 -3.06 -9.18
C ILE A 35 -1.22 -2.54 -9.67
N PRO A 36 -0.14 -3.34 -9.55
CA PRO A 36 1.15 -2.97 -10.10
C PRO A 36 1.08 -2.77 -11.63
N LYS A 37 1.79 -1.77 -12.15
CA LYS A 37 1.83 -1.47 -13.59
C LYS A 37 3.07 -2.02 -14.30
N GLY A 38 4.10 -2.37 -13.54
CA GLY A 38 5.32 -2.95 -14.09
C GLY A 38 6.43 -3.03 -13.06
N ARG A 39 7.58 -3.54 -13.47
CA ARG A 39 8.82 -3.44 -12.69
C ARG A 39 9.36 -2.03 -12.84
N PHE A 40 9.85 -1.46 -11.74
CA PHE A 40 10.59 -0.19 -11.79
C PHE A 40 12.08 -0.45 -12.07
N TRP A 41 12.66 -1.46 -11.42
CA TRP A 41 13.99 -1.97 -11.69
C TRP A 41 13.90 -3.43 -12.12
N GLU A 42 14.66 -3.81 -13.16
CA GLU A 42 14.64 -5.19 -13.68
C GLU A 42 15.24 -6.19 -12.68
N ASP A 43 16.29 -5.77 -11.96
CA ASP A 43 17.09 -6.56 -11.03
C ASP A 43 16.51 -6.62 -9.60
N ARG A 44 15.40 -5.91 -9.34
CA ARG A 44 14.77 -5.89 -8.00
C ARG A 44 13.40 -6.55 -8.01
N ASN A 45 13.09 -7.21 -6.90
CA ASN A 45 11.78 -7.82 -6.64
C ASN A 45 10.75 -6.79 -6.14
N VAL A 46 10.57 -5.72 -6.91
CA VAL A 46 9.60 -4.66 -6.60
C VAL A 46 8.94 -4.17 -7.88
N GLN A 47 7.61 -4.05 -7.81
CA GLN A 47 6.81 -3.46 -8.87
C GLN A 47 6.32 -2.07 -8.44
N TYR A 48 5.86 -1.27 -9.40
CA TYR A 48 5.36 0.07 -9.16
C TYR A 48 4.09 0.34 -9.96
N GLY A 49 3.23 1.20 -9.42
CA GLY A 49 1.99 1.62 -10.08
C GLY A 49 1.21 2.61 -9.23
N HIS A 50 0.62 3.65 -9.85
CA HIS A 50 -0.23 4.65 -9.17
C HIS A 50 0.34 5.21 -7.85
N ASN A 51 1.65 5.46 -7.80
CA ASN A 51 2.38 5.94 -6.61
C ASN A 51 2.57 4.94 -5.46
N TRP A 52 2.38 3.65 -5.74
CA TRP A 52 2.61 2.55 -4.82
C TRP A 52 3.80 1.70 -5.23
N TRP A 53 4.60 1.32 -4.24
CA TRP A 53 5.64 0.30 -4.32
C TRP A 53 5.09 -1.04 -3.89
N PHE A 54 5.21 -2.06 -4.74
CA PHE A 54 4.71 -3.40 -4.49
C PHE A 54 5.88 -4.36 -4.29
N SER A 55 6.23 -4.61 -3.03
CA SER A 55 7.31 -5.54 -2.69
C SER A 55 6.83 -6.98 -2.87
N LEU A 56 7.56 -7.78 -3.65
CA LEU A 56 7.20 -9.18 -3.88
C LEU A 56 7.76 -10.04 -2.75
N ILE A 57 7.00 -10.19 -1.67
CA ILE A 57 7.38 -11.01 -0.51
C ILE A 57 6.69 -12.38 -0.58
N LYS A 58 7.47 -13.45 -0.43
CA LYS A 58 6.99 -14.82 -0.30
C LYS A 58 7.24 -15.31 1.14
N VAL A 59 6.21 -15.84 1.78
CA VAL A 59 6.29 -16.50 3.09
C VAL A 59 5.85 -17.95 2.91
N GLY A 60 6.81 -18.89 2.97
CA GLY A 60 6.59 -20.27 2.56
C GLY A 60 6.16 -20.34 1.09
N ASP A 61 4.94 -20.81 0.84
CA ASP A 61 4.35 -20.89 -0.50
C ASP A 61 3.36 -19.77 -0.83
N LYS A 62 3.06 -18.88 0.12
CA LYS A 62 2.14 -17.77 -0.09
C LYS A 62 2.91 -16.52 -0.52
N ARG A 63 2.36 -15.79 -1.50
CA ARG A 63 2.78 -14.42 -1.83
C ARG A 63 1.87 -13.46 -1.06
N LEU A 64 2.47 -12.49 -0.40
CA LEU A 64 1.73 -11.43 0.29
C LEU A 64 1.56 -10.23 -0.63
N SER A 65 0.34 -9.71 -0.70
CA SER A 65 0.01 -8.44 -1.32
C SER A 65 0.50 -7.31 -0.43
N ILE A 66 1.38 -6.47 -0.96
CA ILE A 66 1.94 -5.33 -0.23
C ILE A 66 1.88 -4.10 -1.12
N ALA A 67 1.35 -3.01 -0.61
CA ALA A 67 1.42 -1.70 -1.27
C ALA A 67 2.00 -0.68 -0.29
N GLY A 68 3.12 -0.07 -0.66
CA GLY A 68 3.83 0.87 0.19
C GLY A 68 4.08 2.22 -0.44
N MET A 69 4.15 3.23 0.43
CA MET A 69 4.65 4.56 0.11
C MET A 69 6.02 4.72 0.78
N ARG A 70 6.99 5.23 0.03
CA ARG A 70 8.35 5.49 0.53
C ARG A 70 8.71 6.95 0.29
N GLY A 71 9.20 7.62 1.33
CA GLY A 71 9.73 8.97 1.27
C GLY A 71 11.24 8.97 1.53
N SER A 72 11.87 10.12 1.26
CA SER A 72 13.25 10.37 1.65
C SER A 72 13.41 10.28 3.17
N ASP A 73 14.63 9.96 3.61
CA ASP A 73 15.04 9.96 5.03
C ASP A 73 14.33 8.94 5.93
N GLY A 74 13.84 7.83 5.34
CA GLY A 74 13.38 6.66 6.11
C GLY A 74 11.88 6.56 6.34
N GLN A 75 11.10 7.52 5.84
CA GLN A 75 9.63 7.46 5.88
C GLN A 75 9.11 6.30 5.02
N ASN A 76 8.46 5.33 5.64
CA ASN A 76 7.93 4.16 4.96
C ASN A 76 6.59 3.75 5.55
N MET A 77 5.56 3.71 4.73
CA MET A 77 4.26 3.14 5.07
C MET A 77 3.98 1.95 4.15
N SER A 78 3.43 0.87 4.67
CA SER A 78 3.01 -0.28 3.87
C SER A 78 1.72 -0.87 4.39
N THR A 79 0.78 -1.11 3.49
CA THR A 79 -0.41 -1.90 3.77
C THR A 79 -0.17 -3.34 3.34
N ILE A 80 -0.63 -4.28 4.15
CA ILE A 80 -0.62 -5.72 3.85
C ILE A 80 -2.07 -6.21 3.96
N PRO A 81 -2.87 -6.08 2.89
CA PRO A 81 -4.30 -6.38 2.93
C PRO A 81 -4.62 -7.79 3.40
N ASP A 82 -3.78 -8.77 3.01
CA ASP A 82 -3.94 -10.19 3.39
C ASP A 82 -3.89 -10.42 4.90
N LEU A 83 -3.30 -9.49 5.65
CA LEU A 83 -3.16 -9.54 7.12
C LEU A 83 -3.96 -8.43 7.82
N GLN A 84 -4.69 -7.60 7.09
CA GLN A 84 -5.31 -6.36 7.60
C GLN A 84 -4.34 -5.48 8.41
N LEU A 85 -3.08 -5.43 7.98
CA LEU A 85 -2.01 -4.76 8.71
C LEU A 85 -1.55 -3.48 7.98
N ILE A 86 -1.19 -2.47 8.78
CA ILE A 86 -0.46 -1.29 8.33
C ILE A 86 0.84 -1.21 9.13
N PHE A 87 1.96 -1.16 8.43
CA PHE A 87 3.27 -0.90 8.99
C PHE A 87 3.71 0.51 8.63
N LEU A 88 4.29 1.24 9.60
CA LEU A 88 4.71 2.62 9.40
C LEU A 88 5.95 2.94 10.24
N ILE A 89 6.95 3.54 9.60
CA ILE A 89 8.11 4.18 10.21
C ILE A 89 8.22 5.61 9.66
N THR A 90 8.47 6.58 10.54
CA THR A 90 8.65 8.01 10.23
C THR A 90 9.76 8.59 11.06
#